data_AF-A0AAU5A4E4-F1
#
_entry.id   AF-A0AAU5A4E4-F1
#
_cell.length_a   1.000
_cell.length_b   1.000
_cell.length_c   1.000
_cell.angle_alpha   90.00
_cell.angle_beta   90.00
_cell.angle_gamma   90.00
#
_symmetry.space_group_name_H-M   'P 1'
#
loop_
_entity.id
_entity.type
_entity.pdbx_description
1 polymer ?
#
loop_
_entity_poly.entity_id
_entity_poly.type
_entity_poly.pdbx_seq_one_letter_code
_entity_poly.pdbx_strand_id
1 'polypeptide(L)'
;MTVALMWEARAVEGRGEELLAWARGQDLPARPLRREVLRAPGDRVLVITWWDAAYEAELPELPEPTGELVARAVHRWRFEVVDG
;
A
#
# COMPACT_ATOMS: atom_id res chain seq x y z
N MET A 1 -0.39 -12.32 16.18
CA MET A 1 0.10 -12.73 14.84
C MET A 1 0.45 -11.45 14.11
N THR A 2 1.49 -11.45 13.28
CA THR A 2 1.79 -10.26 12.48
C THR A 2 1.30 -10.46 11.06
N VAL A 3 0.40 -9.58 10.61
CA VAL A 3 -0.12 -9.57 9.25
C VAL A 3 0.49 -8.40 8.50
N ALA A 4 1.00 -8.66 7.29
CA ALA A 4 1.41 -7.63 6.36
C ALA A 4 0.30 -7.37 5.34
N LEU A 5 -0.13 -6.11 5.20
CA LEU A 5 -1.04 -5.66 4.15
C LEU A 5 -0.26 -4.90 3.10
N MET A 6 -0.28 -5.41 1.88
CA MET A 6 0.32 -4.79 0.72
C MET A 6 -0.74 -4.09 -0.12
N TRP A 7 -0.47 -2.86 -0.50
CA TRP A 7 -1.18 -2.08 -1.49
C TRP A 7 -0.21 -1.74 -2.63
N GLU A 8 -0.59 -1.97 -3.89
CA GLU A 8 0.22 -1.63 -5.06
C GLU A 8 -0.61 -0.93 -6.12
N ALA A 9 -0.07 0.14 -6.69
CA ALA A 9 -0.68 0.85 -7.80
C ALA A 9 0.37 1.19 -8.85
N ARG A 10 -0.10 1.27 -10.10
CA ARG A 10 0.67 1.78 -11.22
C ARG A 10 0.06 3.10 -11.67
N ALA A 11 0.86 4.15 -11.70
CA ALA A 11 0.42 5.46 -12.17
C ALA A 11 0.16 5.45 -13.68
N VAL A 12 -0.54 6.46 -14.17
CA VAL A 12 -0.45 6.84 -15.59
C VAL A 12 1.02 7.16 -15.92
N GLU A 13 1.43 6.85 -17.15
CA GLU A 13 2.82 7.00 -17.59
C GLU A 13 3.37 8.41 -17.28
N GLY A 14 4.53 8.44 -16.63
CA GLY A 14 5.20 9.67 -16.23
C GLY A 14 4.69 10.31 -14.93
N ARG A 15 3.62 9.77 -14.31
CA ARG A 15 3.04 10.28 -13.05
C ARG A 15 3.48 9.50 -11.81
N GLY A 16 4.54 8.69 -11.90
CA GLY A 16 5.02 7.86 -10.78
C GLY A 16 5.36 8.65 -9.51
N GLU A 17 5.99 9.82 -9.66
CA GLU A 17 6.34 10.69 -8.51
C GLU A 17 5.10 11.34 -7.87
N GLU A 18 4.08 11.65 -8.67
CA GLU A 18 2.81 12.17 -8.16
C GLU A 18 2.05 11.09 -7.37
N LEU A 19 2.02 9.86 -7.88
CA LEU A 19 1.46 8.72 -7.15
C LEU A 19 2.23 8.44 -5.85
N LEU A 20 3.56 8.58 -5.87
CA LEU A 20 4.39 8.41 -4.68
C LEU A 20 4.10 9.48 -3.62
N ALA A 21 3.98 10.75 -4.04
CA ALA A 21 3.61 11.84 -3.16
C ALA A 21 2.22 11.64 -2.57
N TRP A 22 1.25 11.27 -3.42
CA TRP A 22 -0.11 10.92 -3.00
C TRP A 22 -0.11 9.81 -1.96
N ALA A 23 0.61 8.72 -2.20
CA ALA A 23 0.65 7.56 -1.30
C ALA A 23 1.30 7.89 0.05
N ARG A 24 2.32 8.76 0.07
CA ARG A 24 2.95 9.24 1.31
C ARG A 24 2.04 10.16 2.13
N GLY A 25 1.18 10.92 1.47
CA GLY A 25 0.20 11.80 2.10
C GLY A 25 -1.04 11.10 2.66
N GLN A 26 -1.19 9.79 2.45
CA GLN A 26 -2.32 9.04 3.00
C GLN A 26 -2.10 8.71 4.48
N ASP A 27 -2.93 9.28 5.34
CA ASP A 27 -3.04 8.92 6.75
C ASP A 27 -3.92 7.68 6.94
N LEU A 28 -3.57 6.87 7.93
CA LEU A 28 -4.37 5.72 8.34
C LEU A 28 -5.04 6.02 9.68
N PRO A 29 -6.32 5.62 9.88
CA PRO A 29 -7.05 5.84 11.14
C PRO A 29 -6.43 5.10 12.34
N ALA A 30 -5.53 4.15 12.11
CA ALA A 30 -4.69 3.56 13.14
C ALA A 30 -3.24 3.47 12.67
N ARG A 31 -2.30 3.44 13.62
CA ARG A 31 -0.86 3.36 13.33
C ARG A 31 -0.41 1.89 13.22
N PRO A 32 0.18 1.46 12.09
CA PRO A 32 0.75 0.12 11.99
C PRO A 32 2.04 0.00 12.80
N LEU A 33 2.47 -1.23 13.09
CA LEU A 33 3.78 -1.53 13.69
C LEU A 33 4.92 -1.00 12.82
N ARG A 34 4.77 -1.17 11.50
CA ARG A 34 5.71 -0.72 10.48
C ARG A 34 4.94 -0.29 9.23
N ARG A 35 5.44 0.73 8.54
CA ARG A 35 4.99 1.14 7.21
C ARG A 35 6.20 1.38 6.34
N GLU A 36 6.20 0.81 5.16
CA GLU A 36 7.21 1.06 4.14
C GLU A 36 6.53 1.53 2.85
N VAL A 37 7.18 2.47 2.16
CA VAL A 37 6.75 2.98 0.85
C VAL A 37 7.89 2.76 -0.13
N LEU A 38 7.61 1.98 -1.17
CA LEU A 38 8.58 1.47 -2.14
C LEU A 38 8.15 1.93 -3.53
N ARG A 39 9.11 2.10 -4.43
CA ARG A 39 8.86 2.37 -5.85
C ARG A 39 9.55 1.31 -6.71
N ALA A 40 8.98 1.05 -7.87
CA ALA A 40 9.54 0.13 -8.85
C ALA A 40 9.40 0.70 -10.28
N PRO A 41 10.17 0.19 -11.26
CA PRO A 41 10.04 0.59 -12.65
C PRO A 41 8.60 0.48 -13.20
N GLY A 42 8.30 1.37 -14.15
CA GLY A 42 6.98 1.47 -14.78
C GLY A 42 5.95 2.22 -13.96
N ASP A 43 6.38 3.27 -13.23
CA ASP A 43 5.54 4.15 -12.41
C ASP A 43 4.76 3.41 -11.32
N ARG A 44 5.39 2.42 -10.67
CA ARG A 44 4.76 1.63 -9.62
C ARG A 44 5.13 2.12 -8.24
N VAL A 45 4.12 2.16 -7.37
CA VAL A 45 4.25 2.45 -5.95
C VAL A 45 3.64 1.31 -5.16
N LEU A 46 4.37 0.85 -4.15
CA LEU A 46 3.92 -0.16 -3.20
C LEU A 46 3.97 0.44 -1.81
N VAL A 47 2.89 0.24 -1.05
CA VAL A 47 2.83 0.53 0.37
C VAL A 47 2.54 -0.76 1.10
N ILE A 48 3.38 -1.10 2.07
CA ILE A 48 3.19 -2.28 2.89
C ILE A 48 3.19 -1.89 4.36
N THR A 49 2.22 -2.42 5.11
CA THR A 49 2.01 -2.15 6.53
C THR A 49 1.97 -3.44 7.32
N TRP A 50 2.49 -3.43 8.54
CA TRP A 50 2.48 -4.58 9.45
C TRP A 50 1.63 -4.29 10.68
N TRP A 51 0.82 -5.26 11.07
CA TRP A 51 -0.15 -5.13 12.15
C TRP A 51 -0.06 -6.32 13.10
N ASP A 52 -0.11 -6.06 14.41
CA ASP A 52 -0.36 -7.12 15.40
C ASP A 52 -1.86 -7.39 15.43
N ALA A 53 -2.30 -8.38 14.66
CA ALA A 53 -3.70 -8.70 14.45
C ALA A 53 -3.88 -10.14 13.94
N ALA A 54 -5.11 -10.64 13.99
CA ALA A 54 -5.47 -11.88 13.29
C ALA A 54 -5.51 -11.65 11.76
N TYR A 55 -5.30 -12.71 10.97
CA TYR A 55 -5.28 -12.62 9.49
C TYR A 55 -6.54 -11.98 8.89
N GLU A 56 -7.71 -12.35 9.40
CA GLU A 56 -9.02 -11.87 8.94
C GLU A 56 -9.46 -10.56 9.62
N ALA A 57 -8.59 -9.90 10.39
CA ALA A 57 -8.96 -8.65 11.03
C ALA A 57 -9.24 -7.55 9.97
N GLU A 58 -10.28 -6.77 10.23
CA GLU A 58 -10.51 -5.52 9.51
C GLU A 58 -9.41 -4.52 9.91
N LEU A 59 -8.58 -4.19 8.94
CA LEU A 59 -7.41 -3.33 9.14
C LEU A 59 -7.47 -2.14 8.20
N PRO A 60 -6.93 -0.97 8.60
CA PRO A 60 -6.91 0.20 7.74
C PRO A 60 -6.09 -0.04 6.47
N GLU A 61 -6.67 0.31 5.32
CA GLU A 61 -6.03 0.22 4.01
C GLU A 61 -5.93 1.59 3.35
N LEU A 62 -4.96 1.75 2.44
CA LEU A 62 -4.91 2.94 1.61
C LEU A 62 -6.12 2.97 0.66
N PRO A 63 -6.72 4.15 0.43
CA PRO A 63 -7.82 4.29 -0.51
C PRO A 63 -7.37 4.01 -1.95
N GLU A 64 -8.33 3.99 -2.88
CA GLU A 64 -8.00 4.03 -4.30
C GLU A 64 -7.68 5.47 -4.71
N PRO A 65 -6.59 5.72 -5.47
CA PRO A 65 -6.31 7.04 -6.01
C PRO A 65 -7.39 7.41 -7.03
N THR A 66 -7.50 8.71 -7.34
CA THR A 66 -8.40 9.16 -8.41
C THR A 66 -8.02 8.46 -9.73
N GLY A 67 -9.04 8.13 -10.54
CA GLY A 67 -8.84 7.36 -11.78
C GLY A 67 -7.92 8.01 -12.82
N GLU A 68 -7.66 9.31 -12.70
CA GLU A 68 -6.71 10.03 -13.56
C GLU A 68 -5.25 9.81 -13.16
N LEU A 69 -4.98 9.42 -11.91
CA LEU A 69 -3.63 9.22 -11.39
C LEU A 69 -3.12 7.81 -11.65
N VAL A 70 -4.00 6.81 -11.73
CA VAL A 70 -3.65 5.39 -11.89
C VAL A 70 -4.06 4.83 -13.24
N ALA A 71 -3.17 4.02 -13.84
CA ALA A 71 -3.44 3.33 -15.10
C ALA A 71 -4.24 2.03 -14.93
N ARG A 72 -4.33 1.50 -13.70
CA ARG A 72 -5.05 0.28 -13.35
C ARG A 72 -5.56 0.35 -11.92
N ALA A 73 -6.56 -0.48 -11.60
CA ALA A 73 -7.02 -0.68 -10.24
C ALA A 73 -5.88 -1.15 -9.33
N VAL A 74 -5.96 -0.77 -8.06
CA VAL A 74 -4.93 -1.10 -7.07
C VAL A 74 -5.00 -2.58 -6.70
N HIS A 75 -3.85 -3.20 -6.46
CA HIS A 75 -3.76 -4.57 -5.96
C HIS A 75 -3.59 -4.58 -4.46
N ARG A 76 -4.26 -5.53 -3.81
CA ARG A 76 -4.24 -5.70 -2.35
C ARG A 76 -3.98 -7.15 -2.00
N TRP A 77 -3.04 -7.39 -1.11
CA TRP A 77 -2.68 -8.73 -0.65
C TRP A 77 -2.38 -8.73 0.84
N ARG A 78 -2.77 -9.82 1.52
CA ARG A 78 -2.47 -10.07 2.93
C ARG A 78 -1.43 -11.18 3.04
N PHE A 79 -0.47 -11.03 3.93
CA PHE A 79 0.56 -12.03 4.20
C PHE A 79 0.70 -12.26 5.70
N GLU A 80 0.89 -13.51 6.11
CA GLU A 80 1.34 -13.84 7.45
C GLU A 80 2.87 -13.73 7.51
N VAL A 81 3.39 -13.11 8.57
CA VAL A 81 4.83 -13.15 8.85
C VAL A 81 5.17 -14.50 9.47
N VAL A 82 6.04 -15.25 8.81
CA VAL A 82 6.61 -16.50 9.33
C VAL A 82 7.99 -16.23 9.93
N ASP A 83 8.34 -16.99 10.97
CA ASP A 83 9.70 -16.98 11.52
C ASP A 83 10.68 -17.52 10.47
N GLY A 84 11.86 -16.88 10.39
CA GLY A 84 12.92 -17.20 9.43
C GLY A 84 14.02 -18.10 9.96
#